data_AF-A0A0U3A6E3-F1
#
_entry.id   AF-A0A0U3A6E3-F1
#
_cell.length_a   1.000
_cell.length_b   1.000
_cell.length_c   1.000
_cell.angle_alpha   90.00
_cell.angle_beta   90.00
_cell.angle_gamma   90.00
#
_symmetry.space_group_name_H-M   'P 1'
#
loop_
_entity.id
_entity.type
_entity.pdbx_description
1 polymer ?
#
loop_
_entity_poly.entity_id
_entity_poly.type
_entity_poly.pdbx_seq_one_letter_code
_entity_poly.pdbx_strand_id
1 'polypeptide(L)'
;DPNRSARIALLHYADGEKRYIIAPEGIKQGDIIETGEQADIKPGNNLPLRNIPTGTIVHAIELRPLGGAKIARSAGAAVQLVAKDGAYAQLRMPSGEIRNVDARCRATVGEVGNADHANVQLGKAGRARWMGKRPITRGESMNPVDH
;
A
#
# COMPACT_ATOMS: atom_id res chain seq x y z
N ASP A 1 -10.65 0.60 -8.52
CA ASP A 1 -11.51 1.15 -7.45
C ASP A 1 -11.41 2.67 -7.54
N PRO A 2 -12.51 3.41 -7.75
CA PRO A 2 -12.49 4.87 -7.89
C PRO A 2 -11.89 5.62 -6.69
N ASN A 3 -11.93 5.02 -5.49
CA ASN A 3 -11.51 5.68 -4.25
C ASN A 3 -10.01 5.54 -3.95
N ARG A 4 -9.24 4.91 -4.84
CA ARG A 4 -7.80 4.71 -4.66
C ARG A 4 -7.09 4.60 -6.02
N SER A 5 -5.78 4.77 -6.01
CA SER A 5 -4.95 4.57 -7.21
C SER A 5 -4.72 3.09 -7.54
N ALA A 6 -4.68 2.21 -6.53
CA ALA A 6 -4.41 0.79 -6.70
C ALA A 6 -5.63 0.00 -7.20
N ARG A 7 -5.40 -1.16 -7.83
CA ARG A 7 -6.48 -2.12 -8.13
C ARG A 7 -6.83 -2.92 -6.87
N ILE A 8 -7.99 -3.57 -6.90
CA ILE A 8 -8.43 -4.46 -5.83
C ILE A 8 -8.67 -5.86 -6.41
N ALA A 9 -8.38 -6.88 -5.62
CA ALA A 9 -8.69 -8.27 -5.95
C ALA A 9 -9.81 -8.77 -5.05
N LEU A 10 -10.73 -9.56 -5.61
CA LEU A 10 -11.79 -10.24 -4.88
C LEU A 10 -11.31 -11.64 -4.54
N LEU A 11 -11.23 -11.96 -3.25
CA LEU A 11 -10.87 -13.29 -2.75
C LEU A 11 -12.13 -14.05 -2.38
N HIS A 12 -12.10 -15.35 -2.67
CA HIS A 12 -13.08 -16.32 -2.19
C HIS A 12 -12.36 -17.23 -1.19
N TYR A 13 -12.77 -17.18 0.06
CA TYR A 13 -12.25 -18.06 1.09
C TYR A 13 -12.92 -19.44 1.01
N ALA A 14 -12.28 -20.46 1.60
CA ALA A 14 -12.78 -21.83 1.60
C ALA A 14 -14.10 -21.99 2.39
N ASP A 15 -14.38 -21.08 3.32
CA ASP A 15 -15.63 -21.00 4.09
C ASP A 15 -16.77 -20.30 3.31
N GLY A 16 -16.50 -19.82 2.10
CA GLY A 16 -17.46 -19.11 1.25
C GLY A 16 -17.48 -17.59 1.47
N GLU A 17 -16.69 -17.05 2.40
CA GLU A 17 -16.60 -15.62 2.60
C GLU A 17 -15.89 -14.93 1.42
N LYS A 18 -16.33 -13.71 1.10
CA LYS A 18 -15.71 -12.88 0.06
C LYS A 18 -15.14 -11.61 0.66
N ARG A 19 -13.87 -11.31 0.37
CA ARG A 19 -13.22 -10.07 0.81
C ARG A 19 -12.47 -9.42 -0.35
N TYR A 20 -12.36 -8.10 -0.28
CA TYR A 20 -11.48 -7.34 -1.15
C TYR A 20 -10.15 -7.10 -0.48
N ILE A 21 -9.08 -7.25 -1.25
CA ILE A 21 -7.73 -6.83 -0.86
C ILE A 21 -7.20 -5.82 -1.88
N ILE A 22 -6.17 -5.05 -1.49
CA ILE A 22 -5.35 -4.32 -2.46
C ILE A 22 -4.67 -5.36 -3.33
N ALA A 23 -4.76 -5.20 -4.65
CA ALA A 23 -4.15 -6.12 -5.59
C ALA A 23 -2.62 -5.93 -5.58
N PRO A 24 -1.85 -6.95 -5.16
CA PRO A 24 -0.40 -6.93 -5.25
C PRO A 24 0.07 -7.03 -6.70
N GLU A 25 1.28 -6.58 -6.97
CA GLU A 25 1.91 -6.72 -8.27
C GLU A 25 2.18 -8.20 -8.59
N GLY A 26 1.96 -8.61 -9.84
CA GLY A 26 2.21 -9.98 -10.30
C GLY A 26 1.13 -11.04 -9.98
N ILE A 27 0.12 -10.73 -9.16
CA ILE A 27 -0.96 -11.68 -8.86
C ILE A 27 -1.97 -11.79 -10.00
N LYS A 28 -2.30 -13.03 -10.35
CA LYS A 28 -3.26 -13.41 -11.40
C LYS A 28 -4.47 -14.10 -10.80
N GLN A 29 -5.52 -14.22 -11.61
CA GLN A 29 -6.70 -14.97 -11.21
C GLN A 29 -6.34 -16.46 -11.06
N GLY A 30 -6.75 -17.05 -9.93
CA GLY A 30 -6.48 -18.45 -9.60
C GLY A 30 -5.29 -18.65 -8.65
N ASP A 31 -4.48 -17.61 -8.42
CA ASP A 31 -3.41 -17.69 -7.43
C ASP A 31 -3.98 -17.82 -6.01
N ILE A 32 -3.34 -18.67 -5.21
CA ILE A 32 -3.72 -18.92 -3.82
C ILE A 32 -3.00 -17.93 -2.92
N ILE A 33 -3.77 -17.19 -2.12
CA ILE A 33 -3.26 -16.25 -1.14
C ILE A 33 -3.56 -16.78 0.26
N GLU A 34 -2.53 -16.81 1.09
CA GLU A 34 -2.60 -17.29 2.46
C GLU A 34 -2.38 -16.15 3.46
N THR A 35 -3.01 -16.28 4.62
CA THR A 35 -2.96 -15.29 5.68
C THR A 35 -2.73 -16.01 6.99
N GLY A 36 -1.59 -15.80 7.63
CA GLY A 36 -1.25 -16.52 8.85
C GLY A 36 0.22 -16.40 9.23
N GLU A 37 0.55 -16.90 10.41
CA GLU A 37 1.93 -16.87 10.91
C GLU A 37 2.85 -17.86 10.18
N GLN A 38 2.28 -18.95 9.67
CA GLN A 38 2.96 -20.02 8.94
C GLN A 38 2.81 -19.91 7.42
N ALA A 39 2.25 -18.80 6.91
CA ALA A 39 2.09 -18.62 5.48
C ALA A 39 3.47 -18.56 4.79
N ASP A 40 3.50 -18.93 3.52
CA ASP A 40 4.74 -18.83 2.76
C ASP A 40 5.08 -17.36 2.43
N ILE A 41 6.36 -17.05 2.21
CA ILE A 41 6.81 -15.70 1.83
C ILE A 41 6.65 -15.53 0.31
N LYS A 42 5.38 -15.43 -0.12
CA LYS A 42 4.99 -15.22 -1.52
C LYS A 42 4.24 -13.89 -1.68
N PRO A 43 4.34 -13.22 -2.84
CA PRO A 43 3.57 -12.01 -3.12
C PRO A 43 2.08 -12.22 -2.84
N GLY A 44 1.48 -11.31 -2.08
CA GLY A 44 0.08 -11.34 -1.65
C GLY A 44 -0.19 -12.00 -0.31
N ASN A 45 0.70 -12.85 0.19
CA ASN A 45 0.51 -13.47 1.50
C ASN A 45 0.66 -12.41 2.60
N ASN A 46 -0.11 -12.59 3.68
CA ASN A 46 -0.15 -11.63 4.80
C ASN A 46 0.30 -12.29 6.11
N LEU A 47 1.36 -11.73 6.69
CA LEU A 47 2.02 -12.26 7.89
C LEU A 47 2.40 -11.14 8.88
N PRO A 48 2.61 -11.46 10.16
CA PRO A 48 3.28 -10.56 11.10
C PRO A 48 4.73 -10.26 10.67
N LEU A 49 5.18 -9.03 10.86
CA LEU A 49 6.54 -8.58 10.50
C LEU A 49 7.65 -9.43 11.13
N ARG A 50 7.42 -9.98 12.34
CA ARG A 50 8.35 -10.91 12.99
C ARG A 50 8.72 -12.13 12.13
N ASN A 51 7.77 -12.66 11.37
CA ASN A 51 7.92 -13.89 10.60
C ASN A 51 8.45 -13.62 9.18
N ILE A 52 8.43 -12.36 8.73
CA ILE A 52 8.91 -11.98 7.42
C ILE A 52 10.46 -11.84 7.46
N PRO A 53 11.21 -12.42 6.51
CA PRO A 53 12.66 -12.25 6.44
C PRO A 53 13.08 -10.79 6.24
N THR A 54 14.21 -10.39 6.83
CA THR A 54 14.79 -9.06 6.53
C THR A 54 15.21 -8.99 5.07
N GLY A 55 15.07 -7.80 4.47
CA GLY A 55 15.36 -7.54 3.06
C GLY A 55 14.15 -7.69 2.14
N THR A 56 13.06 -8.32 2.58
CA THR A 56 11.85 -8.48 1.76
C THR A 56 11.13 -7.16 1.53
N ILE A 57 10.47 -7.08 0.38
CA ILE A 57 9.58 -6.00 0.03
C ILE A 57 8.17 -6.33 0.51
N VAL A 58 7.56 -5.38 1.22
CA VAL A 58 6.23 -5.51 1.82
C VAL A 58 5.39 -4.26 1.57
N HIS A 59 4.07 -4.40 1.65
CA HIS A 59 3.12 -3.30 1.54
C HIS A 59 1.94 -3.50 2.52
N ALA A 60 1.02 -2.53 2.55
CA ALA A 60 -0.17 -2.56 3.41
C ALA A 60 0.12 -2.85 4.89
N ILE A 61 1.06 -2.09 5.47
CA ILE A 61 1.59 -2.35 6.81
C ILE A 61 0.75 -1.63 7.88
N GLU A 62 0.54 -2.30 9.01
CA GLU A 62 -0.12 -1.72 10.19
C GLU A 62 0.84 -0.81 10.99
N LEU A 63 0.30 0.26 11.59
CA LEU A 63 1.08 1.11 12.51
C LEU A 63 1.07 0.59 13.96
N ARG A 64 -0.01 -0.11 14.32
CA ARG A 64 -0.20 -0.76 15.62
C ARG A 64 -0.77 -2.15 15.34
N PRO A 65 -0.45 -3.16 16.17
CA PRO A 65 -0.99 -4.50 15.98
C PRO A 65 -2.53 -4.45 15.91
N LEU A 66 -3.11 -5.06 14.87
CA LEU A 66 -4.56 -5.09 14.62
C LEU A 66 -5.20 -3.70 14.36
N GLY A 67 -4.39 -2.67 14.12
CA GLY A 67 -4.87 -1.32 13.77
C GLY A 67 -5.25 -1.14 12.30
N GLY A 68 -5.09 -2.20 11.50
CA GLY A 68 -5.31 -2.19 10.06
C GLY A 68 -4.20 -1.48 9.28
N ALA A 69 -4.12 -1.79 7.99
CA ALA A 69 -3.09 -1.27 7.09
C ALA A 69 -3.20 0.26 6.93
N LYS A 70 -2.09 0.96 7.18
CA LYS A 70 -1.99 2.43 7.01
C LYS A 70 -0.87 2.81 6.05
N ILE A 71 0.25 2.09 6.08
CA ILE A 71 1.45 2.37 5.30
C ILE A 71 1.41 1.62 3.96
N ALA A 72 1.97 2.24 2.90
CA ALA A 72 2.18 1.64 1.57
C ALA A 72 0.90 1.00 0.98
N ARG A 73 -0.13 1.83 0.76
CA ARG A 73 -1.43 1.42 0.17
C ARG A 73 -1.67 1.97 -1.24
N SER A 74 -0.87 2.93 -1.65
CA SER A 74 -0.99 3.60 -2.96
C SER A 74 -0.46 2.71 -4.08
N ALA A 75 -0.78 3.04 -5.32
CA ALA A 75 -0.33 2.27 -6.48
C ALA A 75 1.20 2.30 -6.58
N GLY A 76 1.83 1.16 -6.86
CA GLY A 76 3.30 1.04 -6.90
C GLY A 76 3.99 1.25 -5.55
N ALA A 77 3.26 1.30 -4.43
CA ALA A 77 3.88 1.50 -3.13
C ALA A 77 4.52 0.21 -2.61
N ALA A 78 5.72 0.36 -2.07
CA ALA A 78 6.54 -0.72 -1.54
C ALA A 78 7.39 -0.20 -0.38
N VAL A 79 7.64 -1.04 0.62
CA VAL A 79 8.48 -0.74 1.78
C VAL A 79 9.43 -1.89 1.98
N GLN A 80 10.68 -1.59 2.31
CA GLN A 80 11.66 -2.63 2.59
C GLN A 80 11.76 -2.86 4.10
N LEU A 81 11.67 -4.12 4.52
CA LEU A 81 11.98 -4.52 5.89
C LEU A 81 13.50 -4.56 6.06
N VAL A 82 14.09 -3.62 6.78
CA VAL A 82 15.55 -3.47 6.88
C VAL A 82 16.12 -4.36 7.98
N ALA A 83 15.54 -4.28 9.18
CA ALA A 83 16.03 -4.98 10.35
C ALA A 83 14.88 -5.37 11.27
N LYS A 84 15.13 -6.36 12.13
CA LYS A 84 14.24 -6.77 13.21
C LYS A 84 15.06 -6.73 14.50
N ASP A 85 14.72 -5.81 15.39
CA ASP A 85 15.42 -5.60 16.65
C ASP A 85 14.43 -5.75 17.83
N GLY A 86 14.53 -6.88 18.52
CA GLY A 86 13.64 -7.23 19.63
C GLY A 86 12.16 -7.12 19.28
N ALA A 87 11.47 -6.17 19.93
CA ALA A 87 10.04 -5.94 19.75
C ALA A 87 9.69 -5.09 18.51
N TYR A 88 10.68 -4.52 17.81
CA TYR A 88 10.46 -3.61 16.70
C TYR A 88 11.05 -4.12 15.39
N ALA A 89 10.37 -3.81 14.30
CA ALA A 89 10.82 -3.96 12.93
C ALA A 89 11.14 -2.59 12.34
N GLN A 90 12.30 -2.45 11.70
CA GLN A 90 12.71 -1.23 11.01
C GLN A 90 12.28 -1.30 9.55
N LEU A 91 11.48 -0.33 9.13
CA LEU A 91 10.94 -0.23 7.78
C LEU A 91 11.55 0.98 7.08
N ARG A 92 12.07 0.77 5.86
CA ARG A 92 12.47 1.86 4.97
C ARG A 92 11.28 2.26 4.11
N MET A 93 10.76 3.45 4.37
CA MET A 93 9.62 4.05 3.68
C MET A 93 9.99 4.48 2.26
N PRO A 94 9.03 4.64 1.34
CA PRO A 94 9.28 5.21 0.01
C PRO A 94 9.91 6.61 0.05
N SER A 95 9.70 7.36 1.14
CA SER A 95 10.31 8.67 1.38
C SER A 95 11.81 8.59 1.73
N GLY A 96 12.36 7.39 1.94
CA GLY A 96 13.72 7.17 2.45
C GLY A 96 13.81 7.19 3.99
N GLU A 97 12.75 7.59 4.69
CA GLU A 97 12.66 7.55 6.15
C GLU A 97 12.78 6.11 6.66
N ILE A 98 13.57 5.90 7.72
CA ILE A 98 13.58 4.64 8.47
C ILE A 98 12.70 4.82 9.69
N ARG A 99 11.69 3.94 9.80
CA ARG A 99 10.71 4.01 10.88
C ARG A 99 10.59 2.68 11.60
N ASN A 100 10.55 2.74 12.93
CA ASN A 100 10.32 1.59 13.79
C ASN A 100 8.80 1.33 13.93
N VAL A 101 8.41 0.08 13.77
CA VAL A 101 7.05 -0.43 13.92
C VAL A 101 7.08 -1.68 14.78
N ASP A 102 6.05 -1.94 15.58
CA ASP A 102 5.97 -3.16 16.40
C ASP A 102 6.04 -4.41 15.50
N ALA A 103 6.89 -5.38 15.85
CA ALA A 103 7.10 -6.59 15.07
C ALA A 103 5.85 -7.50 14.98
N ARG A 104 4.85 -7.28 15.85
CA ARG A 104 3.54 -7.95 15.81
C ARG A 104 2.60 -7.36 14.76
N CYS A 105 2.88 -6.17 14.23
CA CYS A 105 2.11 -5.58 13.14
C CYS A 105 2.13 -6.50 11.91
N ARG A 106 1.01 -6.53 11.20
CA ARG A 106 0.89 -7.32 9.97
C ARG A 106 1.33 -6.53 8.75
N ALA A 107 1.85 -7.24 7.76
CA ALA A 107 2.20 -6.71 6.45
C ALA A 107 1.87 -7.75 5.37
N THR A 108 1.62 -7.26 4.15
CA THR A 108 1.45 -8.11 2.98
C THR A 108 2.75 -8.14 2.18
N VAL A 109 3.19 -9.32 1.78
CA VAL A 109 4.43 -9.51 1.02
C VAL A 109 4.24 -9.03 -0.42
N GLY A 110 5.26 -8.39 -0.99
CA GLY A 110 5.26 -7.84 -2.34
C GLY A 110 4.90 -6.36 -2.39
N GLU A 111 4.71 -5.86 -3.61
CA GLU A 111 4.42 -4.46 -3.91
C GLU A 111 2.94 -4.27 -4.27
N VAL A 112 2.43 -3.04 -4.13
CA VAL A 112 1.10 -2.72 -4.62
C VAL A 112 1.12 -2.58 -6.14
N GLY A 113 0.19 -3.24 -6.83
CA GLY A 113 0.14 -3.18 -8.28
C GLY A 113 -0.28 -1.83 -8.85
N ASN A 114 -0.35 -1.77 -10.18
CA ASN A 114 -0.71 -0.55 -10.95
C ASN A 114 0.35 0.56 -10.88
N ALA A 115 1.64 0.20 -10.86
CA ALA A 115 2.76 1.15 -10.76
C ALA A 115 2.73 2.26 -11.85
N ASP A 116 2.28 1.92 -13.07
CA ASP A 116 2.14 2.87 -14.19
C ASP A 116 1.11 3.98 -13.96
N HIS A 117 0.34 3.94 -12.87
CA HIS A 117 -0.60 5.01 -12.53
C HIS A 117 0.09 6.38 -12.45
N ALA A 118 1.36 6.43 -12.04
CA ALA A 118 2.14 7.66 -11.97
C ALA A 118 2.43 8.27 -13.36
N ASN A 119 2.46 7.44 -14.41
CA ASN A 119 2.81 7.87 -15.78
C ASN A 119 1.60 8.44 -16.55
N VAL A 120 0.40 8.42 -15.96
CA VAL A 120 -0.83 8.84 -16.64
C VAL A 120 -0.88 10.36 -16.77
N GLN A 121 -0.83 10.86 -18.02
CA GLN A 121 -1.09 12.25 -18.32
C GLN A 121 -2.60 12.53 -18.48
N LEU A 122 -3.09 13.60 -17.82
CA LEU A 122 -4.51 13.93 -17.85
C LEU A 122 -4.96 14.53 -19.20
N GLY A 123 -4.07 15.22 -19.91
CA GLY A 123 -4.28 15.77 -21.27
C GLY A 123 -5.27 16.94 -21.38
N LYS A 124 -6.28 17.05 -20.50
CA LYS A 124 -7.24 18.15 -20.50
C LYS A 124 -7.70 18.52 -19.09
N ALA A 125 -8.02 19.80 -18.88
CA ALA A 125 -8.52 20.32 -17.60
C ALA A 125 -9.82 19.63 -17.13
N GLY A 126 -10.73 19.30 -18.07
CA GLY A 126 -11.99 18.62 -17.74
C GLY A 126 -11.80 17.25 -17.08
N ARG A 127 -10.72 16.52 -17.40
CA ARG A 127 -10.42 15.23 -16.78
C ARG A 127 -10.06 15.39 -15.29
N ALA A 128 -9.35 16.46 -14.93
CA ALA A 128 -9.08 16.79 -13.52
C ALA A 128 -10.37 17.11 -12.75
N ARG A 129 -11.33 17.79 -13.40
CA ARG A 129 -12.65 18.08 -12.83
C ARG A 129 -13.46 16.81 -12.56
N TRP A 130 -13.41 15.82 -13.46
CA TRP A 130 -14.06 14.51 -13.24
C TRP A 130 -13.49 13.76 -12.03
N MET A 131 -12.22 14.00 -11.69
CA MET A 131 -11.58 13.45 -10.49
C MET A 131 -11.85 14.28 -9.22
N GLY A 132 -12.73 15.28 -9.28
CA GLY A 132 -13.08 16.15 -8.15
C GLY A 132 -12.07 17.26 -7.85
N LYS A 133 -11.01 17.43 -8.65
CA LYS A 133 -10.01 18.50 -8.44
C LYS A 133 -10.53 19.82 -9.01
N ARG A 134 -10.69 20.84 -8.17
CA ARG A 134 -11.04 22.22 -8.56
C ARG A 134 -9.78 23.00 -8.98
N PRO A 135 -9.90 24.01 -9.85
CA PRO A 135 -8.79 24.89 -10.21
C PRO A 135 -8.29 25.62 -8.97
N ILE A 136 -6.97 25.83 -8.90
CA ILE A 136 -6.28 26.55 -7.83
C ILE A 136 -5.62 27.77 -8.46
N THR A 137 -5.88 28.95 -7.90
CA THR A 137 -5.23 30.21 -8.33
C THR A 137 -3.90 30.35 -7.62
N ARG A 138 -2.88 30.87 -8.31
CA ARG A 138 -1.56 31.14 -7.72
C ARG A 138 -1.65 32.37 -6.80
N GLY A 139 -0.95 32.35 -5.67
CA GLY A 139 -0.90 33.46 -4.71
C GLY A 139 -0.42 34.78 -5.32
N GLU A 140 0.55 34.73 -6.23
CA GLU A 140 1.07 35.89 -6.96
C GLU A 140 0.00 36.70 -7.72
N SER A 141 -1.11 36.06 -8.11
CA SER A 141 -2.21 36.72 -8.83
C SER A 141 -3.33 37.22 -7.90
N MET A 142 -3.16 37.09 -6.58
CA MET A 142 -4.13 37.50 -5.57
C MET A 142 -3.79 38.88 -4.99
N ASN A 143 -4.74 39.54 -4.31
CA ASN A 143 -4.46 40.80 -3.63
C ASN A 143 -3.59 40.53 -2.38
N PRO A 144 -2.82 41.53 -1.88
CA PRO A 144 -2.01 41.39 -0.66
C PRO A 144 -2.76 41.00 0.62
N VAL A 145 -4.09 41.11 0.63
CA VAL A 145 -4.95 40.70 1.76
C VAL A 145 -5.35 39.23 1.69
N ASP A 146 -5.26 38.61 0.50
CA ASP A 146 -5.74 37.25 0.23
C ASP A 146 -4.61 36.20 0.30
N HIS A 147 -3.35 36.58 0.03
CA HIS A 147 -2.16 35.71 0.07
C HIS A 147 -0.89 36.47 0.50
#